data_AF-A0A1S9B1F0-F1
#
_entry.id   AF-A0A1S9B1F0-F1
#
_cell.length_a   1.000
_cell.length_b   1.000
_cell.length_c   1.000
_cell.angle_alpha   90.00
_cell.angle_beta   90.00
_cell.angle_gamma   90.00
#
_symmetry.space_group_name_H-M   'P 1'
#
loop_
_entity.id
_entity.type
_entity.pdbx_description
1 polymer ?
#
loop_
_entity_poly.entity_id
_entity_poly.type
_entity_poly.pdbx_seq_one_letter_code
_entity_poly.pdbx_strand_id
1 'polypeptide(L)'
;MNYFIQPDRELDCPNDFPEGLSYFFEQVGGYGEGSEVAQVSGLLGLDLSAFQHYGYFDDEDEPQFWQDLGGFIALVDAFLRRLAEEPHYYRAINHRTPTNWEATTEQLEATLLSPDTSMAYDLLAQLPKMPQNPYPEDRGYLSSGQLGQDLQTLRQTLACYQQYGAQKIMLIYG
;
A
#
# COMPACT_ATOMS: atom_id res chain seq x y z
N MET A 1 -8.60 9.67 0.87
CA MET A 1 -8.36 9.61 -0.57
C MET A 1 -8.11 8.14 -0.86
N ASN A 2 -8.76 7.60 -1.89
CA ASN A 2 -8.72 6.19 -2.25
C ASN A 2 -8.35 6.06 -3.72
N TYR A 3 -7.80 4.91 -4.10
CA TYR A 3 -7.70 4.53 -5.50
C TYR A 3 -9.06 4.08 -6.03
N PHE A 4 -9.27 4.39 -7.31
CA PHE A 4 -10.34 3.89 -8.15
C PHE A 4 -9.72 3.26 -9.39
N ILE A 5 -10.45 2.36 -10.05
CA ILE A 5 -10.01 1.75 -11.30
C ILE A 5 -10.98 2.08 -12.42
N GLN A 6 -10.50 2.75 -13.46
CA GLN A 6 -11.31 3.14 -14.60
C GLN A 6 -10.99 2.27 -15.81
N PRO A 7 -11.93 1.47 -16.32
CA PRO A 7 -11.77 0.79 -17.61
C PRO A 7 -11.83 1.78 -18.79
N ASP A 8 -11.29 1.37 -19.94
CA ASP A 8 -11.28 2.15 -21.20
C ASP A 8 -12.65 2.35 -21.87
N ARG A 9 -13.71 1.88 -21.22
CA ARG A 9 -15.10 1.93 -21.67
C ARG A 9 -16.02 1.78 -20.47
N GLU A 10 -17.24 2.25 -20.61
CA GLU A 10 -18.28 2.06 -19.60
C GLU A 10 -18.72 0.59 -19.56
N LEU A 11 -18.76 0.01 -18.35
CA LEU A 11 -19.05 -1.40 -18.12
C LEU A 11 -20.04 -1.57 -16.97
N ASP A 12 -20.91 -2.57 -17.08
CA ASP A 12 -21.77 -3.02 -15.97
C ASP A 12 -20.99 -4.01 -15.08
N CYS A 13 -19.92 -3.51 -14.47
CA CYS A 13 -19.03 -4.25 -13.59
C CYS A 13 -18.83 -3.45 -12.29
N PRO A 14 -18.58 -4.12 -11.14
CA PRO A 14 -18.16 -3.43 -9.94
C PRO A 14 -16.94 -2.54 -10.21
N ASN A 15 -16.90 -1.37 -9.61
CA ASN A 15 -15.74 -0.48 -9.65
C ASN A 15 -15.10 -0.39 -8.26
N ASP A 16 -14.69 -1.57 -7.79
CA ASP A 16 -14.13 -1.72 -6.45
C ASP A 16 -12.62 -1.93 -6.57
N PHE A 17 -11.87 -0.89 -6.23
CA PHE A 17 -10.48 -1.05 -5.82
C PHE A 17 -10.47 -1.21 -4.28
N PRO A 18 -9.94 -2.32 -3.74
CA PRO A 18 -10.01 -2.59 -2.30
C PRO A 18 -9.33 -1.49 -1.47
N GLU A 19 -10.00 -1.00 -0.43
CA GLU A 19 -9.50 0.07 0.43
C GLU A 19 -8.17 -0.30 1.12
N GLY A 20 -8.02 -1.55 1.57
CA GLY A 20 -6.77 -2.01 2.17
C GLY A 20 -5.60 -1.99 1.18
N LEU A 21 -5.86 -2.34 -0.09
CA LEU A 21 -4.87 -2.27 -1.16
C LEU A 21 -4.54 -0.82 -1.49
N SER A 22 -5.55 0.05 -1.49
CA SER A 22 -5.36 1.50 -1.67
C SER A 22 -4.46 2.05 -0.58
N TYR A 23 -4.78 1.75 0.67
CA TYR A 23 -4.00 2.14 1.83
C TYR A 23 -2.57 1.60 1.76
N PHE A 24 -2.37 0.33 1.36
CA PHE A 24 -1.04 -0.27 1.28
C PHE A 24 -0.12 0.44 0.28
N PHE A 25 -0.66 0.79 -0.89
CA PHE A 25 0.09 1.51 -1.92
C PHE A 25 0.21 3.02 -1.63
N GLU A 26 -0.68 3.60 -0.83
CA GLU A 26 -0.67 5.01 -0.40
C GLU A 26 0.22 5.28 0.84
N GLN A 27 0.05 4.50 1.92
CA GLN A 27 0.40 4.93 3.28
C GLN A 27 1.72 4.43 3.86
N VAL A 28 2.53 3.62 3.19
CA VAL A 28 3.79 3.16 3.81
C VAL A 28 4.99 3.47 2.94
N GLY A 29 5.38 4.74 2.98
CA GLY A 29 6.66 5.20 2.44
C GLY A 29 6.87 4.88 0.96
N GLY A 30 5.80 4.77 0.15
CA GLY A 30 5.72 4.11 -1.16
C GLY A 30 6.72 4.54 -2.25
N TYR A 31 7.67 5.42 -1.94
CA TYR A 31 8.63 6.00 -2.86
C TYR A 31 10.11 5.86 -2.45
N GLY A 32 10.44 5.20 -1.34
CA GLY A 32 11.83 4.95 -0.93
C GLY A 32 12.24 3.48 -1.00
N GLU A 33 13.53 3.19 -1.17
CA GLU A 33 14.11 1.83 -1.08
C GLU A 33 13.77 1.12 0.25
N GLY A 34 13.37 1.85 1.28
CA GLY A 34 12.93 1.32 2.58
C GLY A 34 11.42 1.10 2.73
N SER A 35 10.59 1.42 1.74
CA SER A 35 9.12 1.30 1.84
C SER A 35 8.65 -0.13 2.00
N GLU A 36 7.51 -0.37 2.63
CA GLU A 36 6.98 -1.74 2.73
C GLU A 36 6.64 -2.29 1.34
N VAL A 37 6.14 -1.46 0.42
CA VAL A 37 5.89 -1.86 -0.97
C VAL A 37 7.17 -2.28 -1.67
N ALA A 38 8.27 -1.52 -1.52
CA ALA A 38 9.57 -1.84 -2.10
C ALA A 38 10.17 -3.10 -1.48
N GLN A 39 10.01 -3.29 -0.16
CA GLN A 39 10.42 -4.50 0.52
C GLN A 39 9.61 -5.72 0.06
N VAL A 40 8.29 -5.60 -0.09
CA VAL A 40 7.43 -6.67 -0.64
C VAL A 40 7.81 -6.98 -2.09
N SER A 41 7.99 -5.95 -2.91
CA SER A 41 8.48 -6.05 -4.29
C SER A 41 9.80 -6.83 -4.36
N GLY A 42 10.78 -6.48 -3.53
CA GLY A 42 12.08 -7.14 -3.46
C GLY A 42 12.02 -8.57 -2.92
N LEU A 43 11.30 -8.81 -1.82
CA LEU A 43 11.15 -10.14 -1.21
C LEU A 43 10.44 -11.12 -2.14
N LEU A 44 9.39 -10.66 -2.83
CA LEU A 44 8.62 -11.49 -3.74
C LEU A 44 9.22 -11.52 -5.15
N GLY A 45 10.19 -10.66 -5.48
CA GLY A 45 10.78 -10.57 -6.82
C GLY A 45 9.76 -10.14 -7.87
N LEU A 46 8.89 -9.19 -7.54
CA LEU A 46 7.82 -8.68 -8.39
C LEU A 46 7.92 -7.17 -8.52
N ASP A 47 7.90 -6.65 -9.74
CA ASP A 47 7.79 -5.22 -9.96
C ASP A 47 6.34 -4.76 -9.71
N LEU A 48 6.13 -4.07 -8.59
CA LEU A 48 4.82 -3.53 -8.18
C LEU A 48 4.59 -2.07 -8.62
N SER A 49 5.50 -1.48 -9.42
CA SER A 49 5.40 -0.08 -9.86
C SER A 49 4.11 0.23 -10.64
N ALA A 50 3.53 -0.77 -11.30
CA ALA A 50 2.27 -0.63 -12.02
C ALA A 50 1.09 -0.16 -11.12
N PHE A 51 1.11 -0.49 -9.82
CA PHE A 51 0.10 0.00 -8.86
C PHE A 51 0.27 1.48 -8.50
N GLN A 52 1.40 2.08 -8.89
CA GLN A 52 1.76 3.46 -8.62
C GLN A 52 1.64 4.36 -9.85
N HIS A 53 1.32 3.79 -11.02
CA HIS A 53 1.02 4.54 -12.22
C HIS A 53 -0.47 4.91 -12.23
N TYR A 54 -0.81 5.98 -11.50
CA TYR A 54 -2.18 6.50 -11.37
C TYR A 54 -2.27 7.98 -11.77
N GLY A 55 -3.44 8.42 -12.23
CA GLY A 55 -3.78 9.83 -12.43
C GLY A 55 -4.52 10.41 -11.22
N TYR A 56 -4.70 11.73 -11.17
CA TYR A 56 -5.50 12.42 -10.14
C TYR A 56 -6.88 12.80 -10.69
N PHE A 57 -7.92 12.70 -9.85
CA PHE A 57 -9.31 12.91 -10.27
C PHE A 57 -9.62 14.35 -10.75
N ASP A 58 -8.92 15.36 -10.22
CA ASP A 58 -9.23 16.79 -10.40
C ASP A 58 -8.26 17.56 -11.30
N ASP A 59 -7.34 16.88 -12.00
CA ASP A 59 -6.29 17.55 -12.77
C ASP A 59 -6.30 17.12 -14.25
N GLU A 60 -7.06 17.85 -15.08
CA GLU A 60 -7.17 17.60 -16.54
C GLU A 60 -5.82 17.78 -17.28
N ASP A 61 -4.87 18.48 -16.65
CA ASP A 61 -3.51 18.70 -17.17
C ASP A 61 -2.54 17.57 -16.79
N GLU A 62 -2.94 16.62 -15.95
CA GLU A 62 -2.09 15.50 -15.55
C GLU A 62 -2.10 14.32 -16.53
N PRO A 63 -0.97 13.60 -16.66
CA PRO A 63 -0.87 12.48 -17.56
C PRO A 63 -1.82 11.34 -17.18
N GLN A 64 -2.67 10.93 -18.12
CA GLN A 64 -3.47 9.71 -17.99
C GLN A 64 -2.61 8.46 -18.18
N PHE A 65 -2.40 7.69 -17.11
CA PHE A 65 -1.60 6.48 -17.13
C PHE A 65 -2.45 5.24 -17.47
N TRP A 66 -2.74 5.09 -18.77
CA TRP A 66 -3.41 3.89 -19.27
C TRP A 66 -2.48 2.67 -19.27
N GLN A 67 -2.94 1.58 -18.66
CA GLN A 67 -2.23 0.32 -18.55
C GLN A 67 -2.97 -0.77 -19.33
N ASP A 68 -2.23 -1.72 -19.92
CA ASP A 68 -2.80 -2.90 -20.56
C ASP A 68 -3.47 -3.81 -19.52
N LEU A 69 -4.77 -4.11 -19.71
CA LEU A 69 -5.54 -4.90 -18.75
C LEU A 69 -4.98 -6.32 -18.61
N GLY A 70 -4.56 -6.94 -19.71
CA GLY A 70 -3.99 -8.30 -19.68
C GLY A 70 -2.69 -8.36 -18.89
N GLY A 71 -1.81 -7.37 -19.08
CA GLY A 71 -0.57 -7.22 -18.33
C GLY A 71 -0.81 -6.97 -16.84
N PHE A 72 -1.76 -6.11 -16.49
CA PHE A 72 -2.08 -5.84 -15.09
C PHE A 72 -2.72 -7.05 -14.39
N ILE A 73 -3.60 -7.78 -15.09
CA ILE A 73 -4.14 -9.07 -14.60
C ILE A 73 -3.01 -10.06 -14.34
N ALA A 74 -2.06 -10.20 -15.28
CA ALA A 74 -0.93 -11.11 -15.12
C ALA A 74 -0.04 -10.73 -13.93
N LEU A 75 0.13 -9.43 -13.65
CA LEU A 75 0.82 -8.96 -12.46
C LEU A 75 0.07 -9.33 -11.17
N VAL A 76 -1.24 -9.12 -11.10
CA VAL A 76 -2.07 -9.51 -9.94
C VAL A 76 -2.01 -11.02 -9.71
N ASP A 77 -2.12 -11.82 -10.77
CA ASP A 77 -2.02 -13.28 -10.71
C ASP A 77 -0.63 -13.72 -10.23
N ALA A 78 0.44 -13.06 -10.71
CA ALA A 78 1.80 -13.31 -10.23
C ALA A 78 1.95 -12.93 -8.75
N PHE A 79 1.36 -11.83 -8.31
CA PHE A 79 1.38 -11.39 -6.91
C PHE A 79 0.70 -12.42 -5.99
N LEU A 80 -0.52 -12.82 -6.33
CA LEU A 80 -1.25 -13.87 -5.60
C LEU A 80 -0.45 -15.18 -5.50
N ARG A 81 0.17 -15.60 -6.61
CA ARG A 81 1.02 -16.80 -6.62
C ARG A 81 2.22 -16.65 -5.70
N ARG A 82 2.94 -15.52 -5.74
CA ARG A 82 4.14 -15.31 -4.90
C ARG A 82 3.79 -15.22 -3.42
N LEU A 83 2.63 -14.64 -3.06
CA LEU A 83 2.13 -14.67 -1.68
C LEU A 83 1.87 -16.10 -1.18
N ALA A 84 1.37 -16.99 -2.06
CA ALA A 84 1.15 -18.39 -1.73
C ALA A 84 2.47 -19.19 -1.63
N GLU A 85 3.47 -18.87 -2.45
CA GLU A 85 4.81 -19.49 -2.42
C GLU A 85 5.62 -19.03 -1.20
N GLU A 86 5.43 -17.79 -0.75
CA GLU A 86 6.17 -17.16 0.35
C GLU A 86 5.22 -16.74 1.49
N PRO A 87 4.48 -17.64 2.15
CA PRO A 87 3.39 -17.30 3.09
C PRO A 87 3.86 -16.59 4.38
N HIS A 88 5.17 -16.45 4.59
CA HIS A 88 5.76 -15.79 5.74
C HIS A 88 6.61 -14.55 5.36
N TYR A 89 6.49 -14.06 4.12
CA TYR A 89 7.24 -12.89 3.62
C TYR A 89 7.18 -11.68 4.56
N TYR A 90 6.02 -11.45 5.18
CA TYR A 90 5.77 -10.34 6.09
C TYR A 90 6.72 -10.32 7.31
N ARG A 91 7.27 -11.48 7.72
CA ARG A 91 8.24 -11.54 8.83
C ARG A 91 9.59 -10.92 8.50
N ALA A 92 9.92 -10.82 7.21
CA ALA A 92 11.16 -10.22 6.73
C ALA A 92 10.99 -8.72 6.39
N ILE A 93 9.77 -8.19 6.49
CA ILE A 93 9.50 -6.78 6.27
C ILE A 93 9.92 -6.00 7.51
N ASN A 94 10.81 -5.06 7.30
CA ASN A 94 11.09 -4.03 8.27
C ASN A 94 9.96 -3.00 8.21
N HIS A 95 8.98 -3.18 9.11
CA HIS A 95 7.97 -2.18 9.47
C HIS A 95 8.63 -1.00 10.21
N ARG A 96 9.79 -0.49 9.76
CA ARG A 96 10.50 0.67 10.32
C ARG A 96 11.11 1.49 9.19
N THR A 97 10.30 2.01 8.30
CA THR A 97 10.68 3.02 7.29
C THR A 97 10.57 4.43 7.89
N PRO A 98 11.68 5.15 8.10
CA PRO A 98 11.65 6.46 8.70
C PRO A 98 11.54 7.54 7.63
N THR A 99 10.48 8.34 7.63
CA THR A 99 10.50 9.67 6.99
C THR A 99 10.63 10.81 7.99
N ASN A 100 10.51 10.55 9.31
CA ASN A 100 10.64 11.58 10.36
C ASN A 100 11.36 11.11 11.64
N TRP A 101 12.07 9.98 11.58
CA TRP A 101 12.72 9.40 12.77
C TRP A 101 13.69 10.38 13.45
N GLU A 102 14.45 11.18 12.71
CA GLU A 102 15.36 12.17 13.29
C GLU A 102 14.62 13.20 14.17
N ALA A 103 13.50 13.75 13.70
CA ALA A 103 12.68 14.70 14.47
C ALA A 103 11.99 14.06 15.69
N THR A 104 11.57 12.79 15.58
CA THR A 104 10.99 12.04 16.70
C THR A 104 12.05 11.64 17.74
N THR A 105 13.27 11.34 17.31
CA THR A 105 14.38 10.96 18.20
C THR A 105 14.84 12.16 19.03
N GLU A 106 14.89 13.35 18.45
CA GLU A 106 15.30 14.58 19.15
C GLU A 106 14.30 14.96 20.28
N GLN A 107 12.99 14.82 20.04
CA GLN A 107 11.96 15.00 21.07
C GLN A 107 12.01 13.90 22.15
N LEU A 108 12.29 12.66 21.77
CA LEU A 108 12.45 11.53 22.69
C LEU A 108 13.69 11.70 23.58
N GLU A 109 14.83 12.06 23.02
CA GLU A 109 16.07 12.33 23.75
C GLU A 109 15.89 13.51 24.71
N ALA A 110 15.27 14.60 24.28
CA ALA A 110 14.96 15.74 25.14
C ALA A 110 14.04 15.37 26.32
N THR A 111 13.09 14.45 26.12
CA THR A 111 12.17 13.98 27.16
C THR A 111 12.81 12.96 28.11
N LEU A 112 13.67 12.07 27.60
CA LEU A 112 14.39 11.06 28.40
C LEU A 112 15.53 11.64 29.26
N LEU A 113 16.10 12.79 28.85
CA LEU A 113 17.11 13.54 29.60
C LEU A 113 16.49 14.50 30.64
N SER A 114 15.16 14.61 30.70
CA SER A 114 14.44 15.40 31.70
C SER A 114 14.48 14.69 33.07
N PRO A 115 14.65 15.43 34.19
CA PRO A 115 14.60 14.85 35.54
C PRO A 115 13.20 14.36 35.96
N ASP A 116 12.15 14.67 35.20
CA ASP A 116 10.79 14.18 35.46
C ASP A 116 10.49 12.88 34.69
N THR A 117 10.70 11.76 35.37
CA THR A 117 10.49 10.43 34.80
C THR A 117 9.03 10.10 34.50
N SER A 118 8.05 10.84 35.06
CA SER A 118 6.63 10.54 34.84
C SER A 118 6.19 10.86 33.41
N MET A 119 6.68 11.97 32.86
CA MET A 119 6.46 12.36 31.47
C MET A 119 7.06 11.35 30.48
N ALA A 120 8.21 10.74 30.83
CA ALA A 120 8.83 9.70 30.00
C ALA A 120 7.98 8.42 29.94
N TYR A 121 7.42 7.96 31.07
CA TYR A 121 6.53 6.79 31.08
C TYR A 121 5.21 7.04 30.37
N ASP A 122 4.61 8.22 30.53
CA ASP A 122 3.37 8.58 29.83
C ASP A 122 3.59 8.73 28.32
N LEU A 123 4.74 9.28 27.90
CA LEU A 123 5.14 9.34 26.50
C LEU A 123 5.38 7.94 25.93
N LEU A 124 6.07 7.05 26.64
CA LEU A 124 6.27 5.65 26.24
C LEU A 124 4.95 4.88 26.11
N ALA A 125 3.98 5.12 26.99
CA ALA A 125 2.65 4.50 26.93
C ALA A 125 1.76 5.07 25.81
N GLN A 126 1.98 6.33 25.43
CA GLN A 126 1.23 7.01 24.37
C GLN A 126 1.85 6.84 22.99
N LEU A 127 3.16 6.57 22.90
CA LEU A 127 3.88 6.33 21.65
C LEU A 127 3.10 5.36 20.75
N PRO A 128 2.76 4.12 21.12
CA PRO A 128 1.98 3.19 20.30
C PRO A 128 0.67 3.75 19.69
N LYS A 129 0.10 4.80 20.29
CA LYS A 129 -1.20 5.40 19.96
C LYS A 129 -1.09 6.74 19.22
N MET A 130 0.11 7.33 19.15
CA MET A 130 0.30 8.62 18.49
C MET A 130 0.20 8.48 16.96
N PRO A 131 -0.46 9.41 16.26
CA PRO A 131 -0.49 9.41 14.79
C PRO A 131 0.92 9.55 14.17
N GLN A 132 1.84 10.13 14.94
CA GLN A 132 3.25 10.35 14.60
C GLN A 132 4.17 9.25 15.14
N ASN A 133 3.64 8.29 15.91
CA ASN A 133 4.42 7.12 16.27
C ASN A 133 4.57 6.26 15.02
N PRO A 134 5.80 6.06 14.57
CA PRO A 134 6.04 5.62 13.21
C PRO A 134 5.45 4.23 12.93
N TYR A 135 5.13 3.42 13.96
CA TYR A 135 4.66 2.04 13.76
C TYR A 135 3.77 1.48 14.88
N PRO A 136 2.54 1.05 14.57
CA PRO A 136 2.01 -0.21 15.08
C PRO A 136 2.59 -1.38 14.27
N GLU A 137 2.82 -2.54 14.89
CA GLU A 137 3.17 -3.79 14.21
C GLU A 137 2.15 -4.11 13.10
N ASP A 138 2.51 -3.94 11.81
CA ASP A 138 1.76 -4.35 10.59
C ASP A 138 0.29 -3.86 10.45
N ARG A 139 -0.33 -3.27 11.49
CA ARG A 139 -1.80 -3.23 11.68
C ARG A 139 -2.51 -4.55 11.31
N GLY A 140 -1.77 -5.65 11.22
CA GLY A 140 -2.20 -6.95 10.71
C GLY A 140 -2.38 -7.06 9.19
N TYR A 141 -2.15 -6.04 8.35
CA TYR A 141 -2.56 -6.13 6.93
C TYR A 141 -1.80 -7.20 6.14
N LEU A 142 -0.47 -7.26 6.30
CA LEU A 142 0.38 -8.23 5.60
C LEU A 142 0.37 -9.59 6.30
N SER A 143 0.25 -9.64 7.64
CA SER A 143 0.28 -10.89 8.41
C SER A 143 -1.08 -11.60 8.54
N SER A 144 -2.21 -10.90 8.37
CA SER A 144 -3.56 -11.50 8.46
C SER A 144 -4.01 -12.21 7.18
N GLY A 145 -3.29 -12.01 6.07
CA GLY A 145 -3.71 -12.46 4.75
C GLY A 145 -4.69 -11.52 4.05
N GLN A 146 -5.00 -10.35 4.63
CA GLN A 146 -5.90 -9.35 4.02
C GLN A 146 -5.40 -8.89 2.65
N LEU A 147 -4.08 -8.68 2.46
CA LEU A 147 -3.51 -8.36 1.14
C LEU A 147 -3.92 -9.38 0.07
N GLY A 148 -3.89 -10.68 0.40
CA GLY A 148 -4.30 -11.73 -0.52
C GLY A 148 -5.79 -11.67 -0.86
N GLN A 149 -6.64 -11.37 0.13
CA GLN A 149 -8.09 -11.22 -0.08
C GLN A 149 -8.41 -10.01 -0.96
N ASP A 150 -7.76 -8.88 -0.71
CA ASP A 150 -7.92 -7.67 -1.50
C ASP A 150 -7.49 -7.90 -2.95
N LEU A 151 -6.33 -8.54 -3.17
CA LEU A 151 -5.87 -8.91 -4.52
C LEU A 151 -6.84 -9.87 -5.23
N GLN A 152 -7.49 -10.78 -4.51
CA GLN A 152 -8.54 -11.64 -5.09
C GLN A 152 -9.78 -10.83 -5.49
N THR A 153 -10.22 -9.88 -4.67
CA THR A 153 -11.33 -8.98 -5.00
C THR A 153 -11.00 -8.15 -6.24
N LEU A 154 -9.81 -7.53 -6.28
CA LEU A 154 -9.33 -6.80 -7.45
C LEU A 154 -9.30 -7.71 -8.69
N ARG A 155 -8.82 -8.94 -8.54
CA ARG A 155 -8.76 -9.91 -9.65
C ARG A 155 -10.13 -10.24 -10.23
N GLN A 156 -11.17 -10.31 -9.40
CA GLN A 156 -12.55 -10.53 -9.83
C GLN A 156 -13.09 -9.31 -10.60
N THR A 157 -12.84 -8.10 -10.10
CA THR A 157 -13.16 -6.85 -10.81
C THR A 157 -12.53 -6.81 -12.20
N LEU A 158 -11.22 -7.09 -12.29
CA LEU A 158 -10.49 -7.13 -13.56
C LEU A 158 -10.98 -8.24 -14.50
N ALA A 159 -11.39 -9.40 -13.97
CA ALA A 159 -11.98 -10.48 -14.75
C ALA A 159 -13.30 -10.02 -15.41
N CYS A 160 -14.13 -9.29 -14.66
CA CYS A 160 -15.35 -8.69 -15.20
C CYS A 160 -14.99 -7.74 -16.34
N TYR A 161 -14.03 -6.83 -16.13
CA TYR A 161 -13.61 -5.90 -17.18
C TYR A 161 -13.14 -6.61 -18.45
N GLN A 162 -12.34 -7.66 -18.30
CA GLN A 162 -11.86 -8.46 -19.41
C GLN A 162 -13.01 -9.18 -20.13
N GLN A 163 -13.97 -9.74 -19.39
CA GLN A 163 -15.14 -10.44 -19.94
C GLN A 163 -16.02 -9.50 -20.78
N TYR A 164 -16.18 -8.25 -20.35
CA TYR A 164 -16.94 -7.23 -21.07
C TYR A 164 -16.08 -6.45 -22.09
N GLY A 165 -14.86 -6.92 -22.35
CA GLY A 165 -14.04 -6.50 -23.48
C GLY A 165 -13.21 -5.25 -23.28
N ALA A 166 -13.07 -4.74 -22.06
CA ALA A 166 -12.07 -3.71 -21.79
C ALA A 166 -10.67 -4.20 -22.16
N GLN A 167 -9.84 -3.30 -22.69
CA GLN A 167 -8.46 -3.62 -23.07
C GLN A 167 -7.45 -2.89 -22.19
N LYS A 168 -7.85 -1.75 -21.64
CA LYS A 168 -7.01 -0.95 -20.76
C LYS A 168 -7.75 -0.54 -19.50
N ILE A 169 -6.98 -0.25 -18.47
CA ILE A 169 -7.43 0.33 -17.22
C ILE A 169 -6.55 1.53 -16.87
N MET A 170 -7.07 2.39 -16.01
CA MET A 170 -6.33 3.47 -15.38
C MET A 170 -6.61 3.41 -13.88
N LEU A 171 -5.55 3.56 -13.08
CA LEU A 171 -5.71 3.79 -11.65
C LEU A 171 -5.88 5.30 -11.43
N ILE A 172 -6.82 5.68 -10.58
CA ILE A 172 -7.12 7.09 -10.29
C ILE A 172 -7.08 7.29 -8.79
N TYR A 173 -6.39 8.32 -8.33
CA TYR A 173 -6.36 8.73 -6.93
C TYR A 173 -7.28 9.94 -6.71
N GLY A 174 -8.17 9.85 -5.72
CA GLY A 174 -9.15 10.89 -5.39
C GLY A 174 -9.66 10.84 -3.96
#